data_AF-A0A3B9BRK4-F1
#
_entry.id   AF-A0A3B9BRK4-F1
#
_cell.length_a   1.000
_cell.length_b   1.000
_cell.length_c   1.000
_cell.angle_alpha   90.00
_cell.angle_beta   90.00
_cell.angle_gamma   90.00
#
_symmetry.space_group_name_H-M   'P 1'
#
loop_
_entity.id
_entity.type
_entity.pdbx_description
1 polymer ?
#
loop_
_entity_poly.entity_id
_entity_poly.type
_entity_poly.pdbx_seq_one_letter_code
_entity_poly.pdbx_strand_id
1 'polypeptide(L)'
;LRQPLIWILHVSYAFIPLGAIVLAADTLTGSTGHAPALHIWMAGAIGSMTIAIMTRATLGHTGRDLFANRATVVMYICLLASVVFRVTLSGYPQFIMLSGLLWITAFGGFVIIYGPSLLCPKPASSK
;
A
#
# COMPACT_ATOMS: atom_id res chain seq x y z
N LEU A 1 -8.27 -2.78 -14.99
CA LEU A 1 -7.12 -1.84 -15.12
C LEU A 1 -5.97 -2.55 -15.83
N ARG A 2 -5.47 -2.01 -16.96
CA ARG A 2 -4.49 -2.70 -17.83
C ARG A 2 -3.08 -2.85 -17.23
N GLN A 3 -2.72 -2.09 -16.19
CA GLN A 3 -1.38 -2.10 -15.58
C GLN A 3 -1.45 -1.82 -14.05
N PRO A 4 -1.81 -2.81 -13.21
CA PRO A 4 -2.01 -2.59 -11.77
C PRO A 4 -0.78 -2.03 -11.05
N LEU A 5 0.43 -2.43 -11.45
CA LEU A 5 1.70 -1.95 -10.87
C LEU A 5 1.89 -0.43 -10.99
N ILE A 6 1.39 0.19 -12.06
CA ILE A 6 1.49 1.63 -12.28
C ILE A 6 0.31 2.36 -11.60
N TRP A 7 -0.86 1.74 -11.61
CA TRP A 7 -2.04 2.32 -10.98
C TRP A 7 -1.87 2.52 -9.49
N ILE A 8 -1.26 1.55 -8.80
CA ILE A 8 -1.02 1.70 -7.36
C ILE A 8 -0.12 2.90 -7.07
N LEU A 9 0.89 3.20 -7.89
CA LEU A 9 1.75 4.38 -7.72
C LEU A 9 0.97 5.69 -7.77
N HIS A 10 0.02 5.82 -8.70
CA HIS A 10 -0.81 7.02 -8.81
C HIS A 10 -1.75 7.16 -7.62
N VAL A 11 -2.34 6.05 -7.17
CA VAL A 11 -3.18 6.03 -5.97
C VAL A 11 -2.35 6.41 -4.74
N SER A 12 -1.15 5.86 -4.58
CA SER A 12 -0.19 6.23 -3.53
C SER A 12 0.12 7.73 -3.55
N TYR A 13 0.41 8.27 -4.73
CA TYR A 13 0.73 9.69 -4.90
C TYR A 13 -0.45 10.60 -4.55
N ALA A 14 -1.69 10.20 -4.88
CA ALA A 14 -2.89 10.97 -4.57
C ALA A 14 -3.13 11.13 -3.06
N PHE A 15 -2.58 10.27 -2.20
CA PHE A 15 -2.65 10.44 -0.75
C PHE A 15 -1.84 11.65 -0.23
N ILE A 16 -0.85 12.14 -0.99
CA ILE A 16 -0.07 13.32 -0.59
C ILE A 16 -0.95 14.57 -0.46
N PRO A 17 -1.64 15.04 -1.53
CA PRO A 17 -2.56 16.16 -1.39
C PRO A 17 -3.75 15.83 -0.50
N LEU A 18 -4.22 14.57 -0.48
CA LEU A 18 -5.34 14.19 0.37
C LEU A 18 -5.04 14.38 1.87
N GLY A 19 -3.84 14.01 2.33
CA GLY A 19 -3.45 14.20 3.73
C GLY A 19 -3.37 15.69 4.10
N ALA A 20 -2.91 16.53 3.17
CA ALA A 20 -2.89 17.98 3.37
C ALA A 20 -4.31 18.58 3.47
N ILE A 21 -5.24 18.12 2.62
CA ILE A 21 -6.65 18.53 2.68
C ILE A 21 -7.28 18.13 4.00
N VAL A 22 -7.07 16.89 4.47
CA VAL A 22 -7.61 16.42 5.74
C VAL A 22 -7.02 17.19 6.92
N LEU A 23 -5.71 17.44 6.93
CA LEU A 23 -5.07 18.26 7.96
C LEU A 23 -5.61 19.70 7.98
N ALA A 24 -5.81 20.30 6.80
CA ALA A 24 -6.40 21.63 6.69
C ALA A 24 -7.84 21.65 7.23
N ALA A 25 -8.65 20.65 6.89
CA ALA A 25 -10.01 20.52 7.40
C ALA A 25 -10.05 20.36 8.93
N ASP A 26 -9.18 19.52 9.51
CA ASP A 26 -9.06 19.37 10.96
C ASP A 26 -8.72 20.70 11.63
N THR A 27 -7.75 21.43 11.06
CA THR A 27 -7.30 22.73 11.59
C THR A 27 -8.40 23.79 11.53
N LEU A 28 -9.16 23.85 10.43
CA LEU A 28 -10.24 24.83 10.25
C LEU A 28 -11.49 24.53 11.10
N THR A 29 -11.73 23.26 11.43
CA THR A 29 -12.88 22.84 12.24
C THR A 29 -12.60 22.81 13.74
N GLY A 30 -11.35 23.07 14.14
CA GLY A 30 -10.93 23.01 15.55
C GLY A 30 -10.77 21.58 16.09
N SER A 31 -10.70 20.58 15.21
CA SER A 31 -10.39 19.19 15.57
C SER A 31 -8.92 19.08 15.98
N THR A 32 -8.65 18.48 17.14
CA THR A 32 -7.28 18.30 17.67
C THR A 32 -6.62 17.00 17.20
N GLY A 33 -7.34 16.15 16.48
CA GLY A 33 -6.88 14.83 16.09
C GLY A 33 -6.17 14.82 14.74
N HIS A 34 -4.87 15.12 14.67
CA HIS A 34 -4.09 15.03 13.42
C HIS A 34 -3.79 13.59 12.96
N ALA A 35 -4.23 12.58 13.72
CA ALA A 35 -3.95 11.18 13.44
C ALA A 35 -4.45 10.70 12.05
N PRO A 36 -5.63 11.09 11.54
CA PRO A 36 -6.10 10.66 10.22
C PRO A 36 -5.18 11.14 9.09
N ALA A 37 -4.78 12.43 9.10
CA ALA A 37 -3.84 12.98 8.13
C ALA A 37 -2.48 12.26 8.15
N LEU A 38 -1.97 11.94 9.35
CA LEU A 38 -0.73 11.17 9.49
C LEU A 38 -0.84 9.77 8.89
N HIS A 39 -1.96 9.06 9.07
CA HIS A 39 -2.13 7.74 8.46
C HIS A 39 -2.35 7.82 6.95
N ILE A 40 -3.01 8.87 6.45
CA ILE A 40 -3.09 9.13 5.01
C ILE A 40 -1.69 9.29 4.41
N TRP A 41 -0.79 10.06 5.04
CA TRP A 41 0.58 10.21 4.53
C TRP A 41 1.45 8.98 4.76
N MET A 42 1.53 8.46 5.99
CA MET A 42 2.46 7.41 6.34
C MET A 42 2.04 6.04 5.77
N ALA A 43 0.76 5.69 5.89
CA ALA A 43 0.26 4.40 5.38
C ALA A 43 -0.22 4.53 3.93
N GLY A 44 -1.01 5.57 3.63
CA GLY A 44 -1.54 5.84 2.29
C GLY A 44 -0.45 6.21 1.30
N ALA A 45 0.30 7.29 1.51
CA ALA A 45 1.32 7.70 0.56
C ALA A 45 2.59 6.84 0.65
N ILE A 46 3.30 6.90 1.77
CA ILE A 46 4.62 6.26 1.92
C ILE A 46 4.50 4.73 1.86
N GLY A 47 3.65 4.14 2.71
CA GLY A 47 3.49 2.69 2.80
C GLY A 47 3.08 2.04 1.49
N SER A 48 2.07 2.58 0.81
CA SER A 48 1.62 2.01 -0.47
C SER A 48 2.57 2.30 -1.63
N MET A 49 3.24 3.45 -1.65
CA MET A 49 4.31 3.75 -2.62
C MET A 49 5.46 2.76 -2.47
N THR A 50 5.86 2.47 -1.23
CA THR A 50 6.91 1.49 -0.92
C THR A 50 6.55 0.11 -1.45
N ILE A 51 5.34 -0.39 -1.19
CA ILE A 51 4.88 -1.69 -1.72
C ILE A 51 4.82 -1.69 -3.25
N ALA A 52 4.34 -0.61 -3.86
CA ALA A 52 4.30 -0.45 -5.32
C ALA A 52 5.71 -0.50 -5.95
N ILE A 53 6.66 0.23 -5.39
CA ILE A 53 8.06 0.25 -5.86
C ILE A 53 8.70 -1.12 -5.64
N MET A 54 8.58 -1.70 -4.43
CA MET A 54 9.19 -2.98 -4.09
C MET A 54 8.69 -4.10 -5.01
N THR A 55 7.38 -4.21 -5.22
CA THR A 55 6.83 -5.24 -6.13
C THR A 55 7.37 -5.11 -7.56
N ARG A 56 7.41 -3.90 -8.11
CA ARG A 56 7.96 -3.66 -9.46
C ARG A 56 9.47 -3.90 -9.52
N ALA A 57 10.22 -3.40 -8.54
CA ALA A 57 11.67 -3.53 -8.46
C ALA A 57 12.09 -4.99 -8.30
N THR A 58 11.40 -5.77 -7.45
CA THR A 58 11.64 -7.21 -7.32
C THR A 58 11.46 -7.91 -8.66
N LEU A 59 10.36 -7.68 -9.38
CA LEU A 59 10.15 -8.32 -10.69
C LEU A 59 11.23 -7.92 -11.69
N GLY A 60 11.48 -6.61 -11.84
CA GLY A 60 12.43 -6.09 -12.81
C GLY A 60 13.88 -6.53 -12.54
N HIS A 61 14.35 -6.45 -11.30
CA HIS A 61 15.74 -6.81 -10.97
C HIS A 61 15.99 -8.31 -10.90
N THR A 62 14.94 -9.11 -10.69
CA THR A 62 15.04 -10.57 -10.69
C THR A 62 14.74 -11.21 -12.04
N GLY A 63 14.52 -10.40 -13.09
CA GLY A 63 14.31 -10.88 -14.46
C GLY A 63 12.96 -11.57 -14.68
N ARG A 64 11.95 -11.24 -13.88
CA ARG A 64 10.58 -11.78 -14.00
C ARG A 64 9.68 -10.78 -14.73
N ASP A 65 8.61 -11.29 -15.34
CA ASP A 65 7.64 -10.45 -16.04
C ASP A 65 7.06 -9.38 -15.10
N LEU A 66 6.94 -8.15 -15.61
CA LEU A 66 6.36 -7.01 -14.90
C LEU A 66 4.83 -7.10 -14.87
N PHE A 67 4.32 -8.18 -14.29
CA PHE A 67 2.91 -8.51 -14.23
C PHE A 67 2.44 -8.63 -12.78
N ALA A 68 1.38 -7.90 -12.44
CA ALA A 68 0.70 -8.04 -11.16
C ALA A 68 -0.32 -9.18 -11.26
N ASN A 69 -0.02 -10.31 -10.63
CA ASN A 69 -0.97 -11.42 -10.55
C ASN A 69 -2.11 -11.10 -9.55
N ARG A 70 -3.07 -12.02 -9.42
CA ARG A 70 -4.21 -11.85 -8.51
C ARG A 70 -3.77 -11.62 -7.06
N ALA A 71 -2.72 -12.30 -6.61
CA ALA A 71 -2.22 -12.17 -5.25
C ALA A 71 -1.62 -10.78 -5.00
N THR A 72 -0.86 -10.23 -5.96
CA THR A 72 -0.37 -8.84 -5.93
C THR A 72 -1.51 -7.84 -5.83
N VAL A 73 -2.58 -8.03 -6.61
CA VAL A 73 -3.74 -7.13 -6.58
C VAL A 73 -4.46 -7.20 -5.24
N VAL A 74 -4.62 -8.40 -4.67
CA VAL A 74 -5.19 -8.57 -3.31
C VAL A 74 -4.34 -7.86 -2.26
N MET A 75 -3.01 -7.95 -2.32
CA MET A 75 -2.13 -7.22 -1.40
C MET A 75 -2.36 -5.70 -1.49
N TYR A 76 -2.47 -5.15 -2.70
CA TYR A 76 -2.74 -3.71 -2.88
C TYR A 76 -4.11 -3.32 -2.30
N ILE A 77 -5.14 -4.14 -2.55
CA ILE A 77 -6.48 -3.89 -2.00
C ILE A 77 -6.45 -3.95 -0.48
N CYS A 78 -5.79 -4.95 0.13
CA CYS A 78 -5.63 -5.03 1.58
C CYS A 78 -4.97 -3.78 2.15
N LEU A 79 -3.90 -3.30 1.52
CA LEU A 79 -3.19 -2.11 1.98
C LEU A 79 -4.05 -0.85 1.90
N LEU A 80 -4.76 -0.63 0.78
CA LEU A 80 -5.65 0.52 0.63
C LEU A 80 -6.83 0.44 1.60
N ALA A 81 -7.42 -0.75 1.77
CA ALA A 81 -8.50 -0.98 2.73
C ALA A 81 -8.03 -0.71 4.17
N SER A 82 -6.80 -1.10 4.53
CA SER A 82 -6.20 -0.81 5.82
C SER A 82 -6.21 0.70 6.13
N VAL A 83 -5.83 1.53 5.15
CA VAL A 83 -5.84 3.00 5.28
C VAL A 83 -7.27 3.51 5.45
N VAL A 84 -8.22 3.03 4.64
CA VAL A 84 -9.63 3.44 4.75
C VAL A 84 -10.20 3.14 6.13
N PHE A 85 -10.04 1.91 6.64
CA PHE A 85 -10.50 1.55 7.97
C PHE A 85 -9.82 2.37 9.07
N ARG A 86 -8.52 2.64 8.92
CA ARG A 86 -7.76 3.45 9.89
C ARG A 86 -8.24 4.89 9.96
N VAL A 87 -8.64 5.46 8.84
CA VAL A 87 -8.98 6.89 8.73
C VAL A 87 -10.46 7.13 9.03
N THR A 88 -11.35 6.29 8.50
CA THR A 88 -12.80 6.54 8.51
C THR A 88 -13.54 5.83 9.64
N LEU A 89 -12.97 4.77 10.21
CA LEU A 89 -13.64 3.89 11.16
C LEU A 89 -12.86 3.70 12.47
N SER A 90 -11.88 4.57 12.74
CA SER A 90 -11.03 4.52 13.95
C SER A 90 -11.77 4.77 15.26
N GLY A 91 -12.99 5.29 15.23
CA GLY A 91 -13.84 5.42 16.42
C GLY A 91 -14.24 4.07 17.03
N TYR A 92 -14.08 2.96 16.31
CA TYR A 92 -14.44 1.62 16.77
C TYR A 92 -13.22 0.69 16.84
N PRO A 93 -12.90 0.10 18.02
CA PRO A 93 -11.70 -0.72 18.21
C PRO A 93 -11.56 -1.89 17.22
N GLN A 94 -12.67 -2.53 16.82
CA GLN A 94 -12.64 -3.64 15.89
C GLN A 94 -12.12 -3.26 14.50
N PHE A 95 -12.37 -2.02 14.04
CA PHE A 95 -11.90 -1.55 12.74
C PHE A 95 -10.43 -1.11 12.79
N ILE A 96 -9.94 -0.69 13.96
CA ILE A 96 -8.49 -0.50 14.18
C ILE A 96 -7.76 -1.85 14.05
N MET A 97 -8.28 -2.90 14.70
CA MET A 97 -7.69 -4.25 14.60
C MET A 97 -7.75 -4.78 13.16
N LEU A 98 -8.88 -4.62 12.48
CA LEU A 98 -9.04 -5.02 11.08
C LEU A 98 -8.06 -4.27 10.17
N SER A 99 -7.90 -2.96 10.37
CA SER A 99 -6.91 -2.15 9.65
C SER A 99 -5.49 -2.71 9.83
N GLY A 100 -5.09 -3.03 11.07
CA GLY A 100 -3.79 -3.63 11.35
C GLY A 100 -3.62 -5.01 10.70
N LEU A 101 -4.66 -5.86 10.72
CA LEU A 101 -4.62 -7.18 10.08
C LEU A 101 -4.47 -7.08 8.56
N LEU A 102 -5.18 -6.14 7.93
CA LEU A 102 -5.07 -5.87 6.50
C LEU A 102 -3.68 -5.34 6.12
N TRP A 103 -3.09 -4.48 6.96
CA TRP A 103 -1.71 -4.02 6.79
C TRP A 103 -0.72 -5.18 6.86
N ILE A 104 -0.80 -6.01 7.90
CA ILE A 104 0.05 -7.20 8.06
C ILE A 104 -0.12 -8.16 6.89
N THR A 105 -1.35 -8.35 6.40
CA THR A 105 -1.63 -9.20 5.24
C THR A 105 -0.97 -8.66 3.97
N ALA A 106 -0.98 -7.34 3.75
CA ALA A 106 -0.34 -6.74 2.59
C ALA A 106 1.19 -6.89 2.62
N PHE A 107 1.83 -6.53 3.74
CA PHE A 107 3.29 -6.60 3.87
C PHE A 107 3.80 -8.04 4.04
N GLY A 108 3.11 -8.87 4.82
CA GLY A 108 3.39 -10.30 4.93
C GLY A 108 3.18 -11.02 3.60
N GLY A 109 2.12 -10.65 2.87
CA GLY A 109 1.89 -11.12 1.49
C GLY A 109 3.05 -10.78 0.57
N PHE A 110 3.64 -9.58 0.67
CA PHE A 110 4.86 -9.23 -0.07
C PHE A 110 6.00 -10.20 0.25
N VAL A 111 6.28 -10.42 1.53
CA VAL A 111 7.36 -11.32 1.97
C VAL A 111 7.14 -12.73 1.41
N ILE A 112 5.91 -13.26 1.48
CA ILE A 112 5.59 -14.62 1.03
C ILE A 112 5.65 -14.74 -0.50
N ILE A 113 5.10 -13.77 -1.24
CA ILE A 113 4.95 -13.85 -2.70
C ILE A 113 6.23 -13.44 -3.43
N TYR A 114 6.89 -12.38 -2.96
CA TYR A 114 8.05 -11.78 -3.62
C TYR A 114 9.38 -12.13 -2.94
N GLY A 115 9.38 -12.50 -1.66
CA GLY A 115 10.59 -12.89 -0.93
C GLY A 115 11.38 -14.03 -1.60
N PRO A 116 10.76 -15.14 -2.02
CA PRO A 116 11.47 -16.22 -2.73
C PRO A 116 12.15 -15.74 -4.01
N SER A 117 11.57 -14.75 -4.70
CA SER A 117 12.14 -14.19 -5.93
C SER A 117 13.47 -13.46 -5.68
N LEU A 118 13.68 -12.94 -4.47
CA LEU A 118 14.89 -12.24 -4.05
C LEU A 118 15.97 -13.19 -3.52
N LEU A 119 15.58 -14.38 -3.06
CA LEU A 119 16.49 -15.36 -2.47
C LEU A 119 16.94 -16.44 -3.47
N CYS A 120 16.13 -16.69 -4.51
CA CYS A 120 16.46 -17.67 -5.54
C CYS A 120 17.22 -17.04 -6.73
N PRO A 121 18.05 -17.82 -7.44
CA PRO A 121 18.67 -17.39 -8.68
C PRO A 121 17.64 -16.89 -9.70
N LYS A 122 18.08 -15.97 -10.57
CA LYS A 122 17.24 -15.50 -11.68
C LYS A 122 16.87 -16.69 -12.58
N PRO A 123 15.64 -16.73 -13.11
CA PRO A 123 15.28 -17.72 -14.13
C PRO A 123 16.29 -17.65 -15.29
N ALA A 124 16.66 -18.80 -15.85
CA ALA A 124 17.46 -18.81 -17.06
C ALA A 124 16.73 -18.03 -18.16
N SER A 125 17.42 -17.09 -18.79
CA SER A 125 16.86 -16.31 -19.90
C SER A 125 16.41 -17.28 -21.00
N SER A 126 15.10 -17.40 -21.22
CA SER A 126 14.59 -18.00 -22.45
C SER A 126 14.91 -17.00 -23.57
N LYS A 127 16.04 -17.22 -24.25
CA LYS A 127 16.27 -16.61 -25.56
C LYS A 127 15.33 -17.24 -26.58
#